data_AF-A0A7C4CNI7-F1
#
_entry.id   AF-A0A7C4CNI7-F1
#
_cell.length_a   1.000
_cell.length_b   1.000
_cell.length_c   1.000
_cell.angle_alpha   90.00
_cell.angle_beta   90.00
_cell.angle_gamma   90.00
#
_symmetry.space_group_name_H-M   'P 1'
#
loop_
_entity.id
_entity.type
_entity.pdbx_description
1 polymer ?
#
loop_
_entity_poly.entity_id
_entity_poly.type
_entity_poly.pdbx_seq_one_letter_code
_entity_poly.pdbx_strand_id
1 'polypeptide(L)'
;MSESLPKLISEEEAVERAEALRKTFSILYETDFKKVLDKIPVEMAIPTEDFLEADKLVATFKAFLYENYRVPAICLELPNKRIYVIDGHHRLLVHKLFKESTMSSYVLLPAGEIEYYKPLKSIMDLSIIKMPVSRENLPFLNTVKIILYYRRIYGDIFHLEHRNVDVLSLVPTQPLISAEGLEYWRDKYSPITCLEYLDKLYILDGHTRAFARALKREYLVEVLVIKSAVNISFKIVETTRKLGLSSIEDVKVVE
;
A
#
# COMPACT_ATOMS: atom_id res chain seq x y z
N MET A 1 -11.62 22.40 3.92
CA MET A 1 -12.48 21.46 3.17
C MET A 1 -11.85 20.09 3.29
N SER A 2 -12.58 19.10 3.82
CA SER A 2 -12.16 17.70 3.75
C SER A 2 -12.27 17.28 2.30
N GLU A 3 -11.16 17.23 1.56
CA GLU A 3 -11.15 16.62 0.23
C GLU A 3 -11.48 15.14 0.40
N SER A 4 -12.67 14.75 -0.06
CA SER A 4 -13.09 13.36 -0.13
C SER A 4 -12.12 12.61 -1.03
N LEU A 5 -11.73 11.40 -0.61
CA LEU A 5 -10.94 10.51 -1.45
C LEU A 5 -11.64 10.29 -2.80
N PRO A 6 -10.89 10.07 -3.88
CA PRO A 6 -11.48 9.82 -5.20
C PRO A 6 -12.36 8.57 -5.17
N LYS A 7 -13.45 8.60 -5.96
CA LYS A 7 -14.32 7.43 -6.17
C LYS A 7 -13.48 6.32 -6.82
N LEU A 8 -13.50 5.13 -6.20
CA LEU A 8 -12.91 3.93 -6.77
C LEU A 8 -13.89 3.28 -7.75
N ILE A 9 -13.34 2.60 -8.76
CA ILE A 9 -14.14 1.86 -9.75
C ILE A 9 -14.88 0.69 -9.08
N SER A 10 -16.15 0.47 -9.43
CA SER A 10 -16.95 -0.68 -8.99
C SER A 10 -16.69 -1.94 -9.84
N GLU A 11 -17.25 -3.08 -9.44
CA GLU A 11 -17.18 -4.30 -10.24
C GLU A 11 -17.90 -4.15 -11.59
N GLU A 12 -19.07 -3.53 -11.60
CA GLU A 12 -19.85 -3.27 -12.83
C GLU A 12 -19.08 -2.36 -13.78
N GLU A 13 -18.51 -1.26 -13.26
CA GLU A 13 -17.67 -0.35 -14.04
C GLU A 13 -16.42 -1.07 -14.59
N ALA A 14 -15.84 -2.01 -13.82
CA ALA A 14 -14.71 -2.82 -14.28
C ALA A 14 -15.10 -3.78 -15.42
N VAL A 15 -16.29 -4.39 -15.37
CA VAL A 15 -16.83 -5.23 -16.47
C VAL A 15 -16.98 -4.41 -17.75
N GLU A 16 -17.61 -3.24 -17.65
CA GLU A 16 -17.85 -2.34 -18.77
C GLU A 16 -16.54 -1.85 -19.38
N ARG A 17 -15.59 -1.45 -18.53
CA ARG A 17 -14.27 -0.97 -18.96
C ARG A 17 -13.45 -2.08 -19.62
N ALA A 18 -13.52 -3.31 -19.10
CA ALA A 18 -12.86 -4.45 -19.73
C ALA A 18 -13.46 -4.77 -21.11
N GLU A 19 -14.78 -4.65 -21.28
CA GLU A 19 -15.43 -4.82 -22.57
C GLU A 19 -15.08 -3.71 -23.56
N ALA A 20 -15.02 -2.46 -23.11
CA ALA A 20 -14.60 -1.34 -23.93
C ALA A 20 -13.14 -1.51 -24.38
N LEU A 21 -12.23 -1.87 -23.48
CA LEU A 21 -10.83 -2.14 -23.79
C LEU A 21 -10.70 -3.32 -24.77
N ARG A 22 -11.44 -4.41 -24.57
CA ARG A 22 -11.45 -5.56 -25.50
C ARG A 22 -11.78 -5.11 -26.93
N LYS A 23 -12.81 -4.28 -27.12
CA LYS A 23 -13.20 -3.74 -28.43
C LYS A 23 -12.11 -2.84 -29.01
N THR A 24 -11.59 -1.91 -28.22
CA THR A 24 -10.52 -0.99 -28.64
C THR A 24 -9.25 -1.75 -29.07
N PHE A 25 -8.81 -2.73 -28.27
CA PHE A 25 -7.67 -3.57 -28.61
C PHE A 25 -7.91 -4.40 -29.87
N SER A 26 -9.14 -4.90 -30.06
CA SER A 26 -9.45 -5.69 -31.26
C SER A 26 -9.34 -4.88 -32.55
N ILE A 27 -9.75 -3.61 -32.49
CA ILE A 27 -9.59 -2.66 -33.60
C ILE A 27 -8.11 -2.30 -33.80
N LEU A 28 -7.40 -1.96 -32.71
CA LEU A 28 -6.02 -1.49 -32.77
C LEU A 28 -5.03 -2.53 -33.32
N TYR A 29 -5.25 -3.80 -32.99
CA TYR A 29 -4.36 -4.90 -33.37
C TYR A 29 -4.91 -5.76 -34.51
N GLU A 30 -6.04 -5.38 -35.11
CA GLU A 30 -6.69 -6.09 -36.22
C GLU A 30 -6.87 -7.60 -35.95
N THR A 31 -7.14 -7.97 -34.69
CA THR A 31 -7.39 -9.35 -34.24
C THR A 31 -8.47 -9.35 -33.17
N ASP A 32 -9.24 -10.43 -33.06
CA ASP A 32 -10.18 -10.58 -31.96
C ASP A 32 -9.45 -10.77 -30.62
N PHE A 33 -10.05 -10.23 -29.54
CA PHE A 33 -9.66 -10.51 -28.17
C PHE A 33 -10.77 -11.24 -27.43
N LYS A 34 -10.41 -12.31 -26.73
CA LYS A 34 -11.24 -12.94 -25.70
C LYS A 34 -11.05 -12.20 -24.38
N LYS A 35 -12.13 -12.05 -23.62
CA LYS A 35 -12.11 -11.55 -22.24
C LYS A 35 -12.44 -12.71 -21.30
N VAL A 36 -11.56 -12.98 -20.35
CA VAL A 36 -11.73 -14.03 -19.34
C VAL A 36 -11.56 -13.40 -17.96
N LEU A 37 -12.39 -13.76 -16.99
CA LEU A 37 -12.15 -13.43 -15.59
C LEU A 37 -11.27 -14.53 -14.99
N ASP A 38 -10.07 -14.16 -14.54
CA ASP A 38 -9.09 -15.11 -13.99
C ASP A 38 -8.27 -14.46 -12.85
N LYS A 39 -7.41 -15.27 -12.20
CA LYS A 39 -6.44 -14.81 -11.20
C LYS A 39 -5.05 -14.75 -11.81
N ILE A 40 -4.47 -13.56 -11.85
CA ILE A 40 -3.11 -13.37 -12.36
C ILE A 40 -2.09 -13.42 -11.22
N PRO A 41 -0.86 -13.92 -11.45
CA PRO A 41 0.22 -13.82 -10.47
C PRO A 41 0.67 -12.37 -10.30
N VAL A 42 0.61 -11.86 -9.06
CA VAL A 42 0.95 -10.46 -8.73
C VAL A 42 2.42 -10.15 -9.05
N GLU A 43 3.32 -11.10 -8.81
CA GLU A 43 4.75 -10.93 -9.06
C GLU A 43 5.14 -10.85 -10.53
N MET A 44 4.32 -11.41 -11.44
CA MET A 44 4.59 -11.44 -12.88
C MET A 44 3.91 -10.30 -13.63
N ALA A 45 3.02 -9.55 -12.97
CA ALA A 45 2.25 -8.49 -13.59
C ALA A 45 3.12 -7.26 -13.87
N ILE A 46 3.16 -6.85 -15.14
CA ILE A 46 3.98 -5.74 -15.64
C ILE A 46 3.09 -4.49 -15.73
N PRO A 47 3.34 -3.43 -14.96
CA PRO A 47 2.55 -2.21 -15.04
C PRO A 47 2.85 -1.46 -16.33
N THR A 48 1.81 -0.86 -16.90
CA THR A 48 1.92 -0.07 -18.14
C THR A 48 2.04 1.44 -17.92
N GLU A 49 1.70 1.96 -16.72
CA GLU A 49 1.79 3.36 -16.31
C GLU A 49 3.13 3.66 -15.62
N ASP A 50 3.63 4.89 -15.70
CA ASP A 50 4.94 5.30 -15.13
C ASP A 50 4.85 5.84 -13.69
N PHE A 51 3.64 6.13 -13.21
CA PHE A 51 3.41 6.69 -11.88
C PHE A 51 2.08 6.25 -11.29
N LEU A 52 1.93 6.47 -9.98
CA LEU A 52 0.70 6.29 -9.24
C LEU A 52 0.29 7.62 -8.59
N GLU A 53 -0.98 7.99 -8.74
CA GLU A 53 -1.57 9.12 -8.02
C GLU A 53 -1.74 8.82 -6.53
N ALA A 54 -1.24 9.71 -5.66
CA ALA A 54 -1.18 9.47 -4.21
C ALA A 54 -2.57 9.35 -3.53
N ASP A 55 -3.55 10.13 -3.96
CA ASP A 55 -4.92 10.12 -3.43
C ASP A 55 -5.66 8.84 -3.80
N LYS A 56 -5.59 8.40 -5.06
CA LYS A 56 -6.12 7.09 -5.51
C LYS A 56 -5.43 5.93 -4.83
N LEU A 57 -4.12 6.03 -4.60
CA LEU A 57 -3.38 5.00 -3.87
C LEU A 57 -3.90 4.86 -2.44
N VAL A 58 -4.09 5.97 -1.73
CA VAL A 58 -4.63 5.96 -0.37
C VAL A 58 -6.07 5.45 -0.35
N ALA A 59 -6.91 5.88 -1.29
CA ALA A 59 -8.27 5.38 -1.42
C ALA A 59 -8.30 3.85 -1.60
N THR A 60 -7.50 3.35 -2.56
CA THR A 60 -7.38 1.91 -2.84
C THR A 60 -6.88 1.13 -1.64
N PHE A 61 -5.85 1.64 -0.96
CA PHE A 61 -5.27 1.00 0.23
C PHE A 61 -6.29 0.90 1.37
N LYS A 62 -7.03 1.98 1.65
CA LYS A 62 -8.06 1.98 2.69
C LYS A 62 -9.20 1.04 2.36
N ALA A 63 -9.74 1.11 1.15
CA ALA A 63 -10.82 0.24 0.72
C ALA A 63 -10.39 -1.25 0.74
N PHE A 64 -9.14 -1.53 0.39
CA PHE A 64 -8.58 -2.88 0.46
C PHE A 64 -8.57 -3.44 1.90
N LEU A 65 -8.23 -2.60 2.87
CA LEU A 65 -8.16 -2.98 4.29
C LEU A 65 -9.53 -3.11 4.95
N TYR A 66 -10.41 -2.14 4.73
CA TYR A 66 -11.60 -1.95 5.56
C TYR A 66 -12.90 -2.32 4.84
N GLU A 67 -12.89 -2.38 3.51
CA GLU A 67 -14.09 -2.60 2.69
C GLU A 67 -13.99 -3.88 1.86
N ASN A 68 -12.93 -4.67 2.06
CA ASN A 68 -12.60 -5.85 1.25
C ASN A 68 -12.60 -5.55 -0.26
N TYR A 69 -12.14 -4.36 -0.64
CA TYR A 69 -12.08 -3.94 -2.03
C TYR A 69 -11.11 -4.83 -2.82
N ARG A 70 -11.67 -5.70 -3.67
CA ARG A 70 -10.96 -6.67 -4.52
C ARG A 70 -11.48 -6.66 -5.97
N VAL A 71 -11.93 -5.49 -6.42
CA VAL A 71 -12.43 -5.28 -7.79
C VAL A 71 -11.38 -5.73 -8.80
N PRO A 72 -11.74 -6.55 -9.82
CA PRO A 72 -10.78 -7.07 -10.78
C PRO A 72 -9.98 -5.96 -11.48
N ALA A 73 -8.68 -6.21 -11.65
CA ALA A 73 -7.87 -5.44 -12.59
C ALA A 73 -8.27 -5.75 -14.04
N ILE A 74 -7.66 -5.05 -15.00
CA ILE A 74 -7.79 -5.37 -16.42
C ILE A 74 -6.38 -5.58 -16.95
N CYS A 75 -6.13 -6.74 -17.53
CA CYS A 75 -4.80 -7.15 -17.97
C CYS A 75 -4.83 -7.66 -19.40
N LEU A 76 -3.69 -7.53 -20.07
CA LEU A 76 -3.41 -8.13 -21.37
C LEU A 76 -2.41 -9.26 -21.15
N GLU A 77 -2.76 -10.49 -21.51
CA GLU A 77 -1.81 -11.60 -21.54
C GLU A 77 -1.43 -11.89 -22.99
N LEU A 78 -0.12 -11.82 -23.27
CA LEU A 78 0.44 -12.13 -24.58
C LEU A 78 0.66 -13.65 -24.75
N PRO A 79 0.79 -14.15 -25.99
CA PRO A 79 1.10 -15.56 -26.25
C PRO A 79 2.36 -16.08 -25.53
N ASN A 80 3.35 -15.21 -25.30
CA ASN A 80 4.56 -15.50 -24.54
C ASN A 80 4.38 -15.48 -23.00
N LYS A 81 3.14 -15.45 -22.52
CA LYS A 81 2.74 -15.43 -21.09
C LYS A 81 3.15 -14.17 -20.32
N ARG A 82 3.55 -13.10 -21.01
CA ARG A 82 3.70 -11.78 -20.35
C ARG A 82 2.33 -11.19 -20.05
N ILE A 83 2.16 -10.72 -18.81
CA ILE A 83 0.91 -10.13 -18.33
C ILE A 83 1.14 -8.64 -18.09
N TYR A 84 0.50 -7.79 -18.89
CA TYR A 84 0.55 -6.35 -18.76
C TYR A 84 -0.71 -5.83 -18.09
N VAL A 85 -0.57 -5.04 -17.01
CA VAL A 85 -1.71 -4.39 -16.34
C VAL A 85 -2.11 -3.15 -17.11
N ILE A 86 -3.29 -3.18 -17.72
CA ILE A 86 -3.86 -2.06 -18.47
C ILE A 86 -4.61 -1.11 -17.53
N ASP A 87 -5.27 -1.65 -16.51
CA ASP A 87 -5.93 -0.91 -15.44
C ASP A 87 -5.80 -1.68 -14.12
N GLY A 88 -5.56 -0.96 -13.03
CA GLY A 88 -5.51 -1.50 -11.68
C GLY A 88 -4.13 -1.48 -11.06
N HIS A 89 -3.26 -0.54 -11.46
CA HIS A 89 -1.90 -0.42 -10.97
C HIS A 89 -1.85 -0.11 -9.46
N HIS A 90 -2.75 0.73 -8.95
CA HIS A 90 -2.90 0.95 -7.50
C HIS A 90 -3.27 -0.33 -6.77
N ARG A 91 -4.22 -1.10 -7.31
CA ARG A 91 -4.63 -2.39 -6.74
C ARG A 91 -3.45 -3.36 -6.75
N LEU A 92 -2.74 -3.48 -7.88
CA LEU A 92 -1.55 -4.32 -8.00
C LEU A 92 -0.51 -3.98 -6.93
N LEU A 93 -0.24 -2.68 -6.71
CA LEU A 93 0.72 -2.26 -5.67
C LEU A 93 0.24 -2.73 -4.30
N VAL A 94 -1.03 -2.50 -3.95
CA VAL A 94 -1.57 -2.89 -2.65
C VAL A 94 -1.53 -4.40 -2.46
N HIS A 95 -1.97 -5.21 -3.44
CA HIS A 95 -1.85 -6.66 -3.41
C HIS A 95 -0.39 -7.11 -3.16
N LYS A 96 0.58 -6.47 -3.84
CA LYS A 96 2.00 -6.77 -3.66
C LYS A 96 2.52 -6.38 -2.28
N LEU A 97 2.11 -5.22 -1.75
CA LEU A 97 2.48 -4.78 -0.40
C LEU A 97 1.99 -5.77 0.67
N PHE A 98 0.81 -6.36 0.50
CA PHE A 98 0.25 -7.36 1.42
C PHE A 98 0.61 -8.82 1.08
N LYS A 99 1.56 -9.04 0.15
CA LYS A 99 2.03 -10.38 -0.25
C LYS A 99 0.90 -11.30 -0.73
N GLU A 100 -0.14 -10.75 -1.36
CA GLU A 100 -1.13 -11.57 -2.04
C GLU A 100 -0.50 -12.18 -3.30
N SER A 101 -0.56 -13.50 -3.44
CA SER A 101 0.08 -14.21 -4.56
C SER A 101 -0.61 -13.96 -5.89
N THR A 102 -1.92 -13.72 -5.86
CA THR A 102 -2.75 -13.53 -7.04
C THR A 102 -3.73 -12.38 -6.87
N MET A 103 -4.13 -11.75 -7.97
CA MET A 103 -5.17 -10.73 -8.02
C MET A 103 -6.21 -11.11 -9.08
N SER A 104 -7.50 -10.91 -8.79
CA SER A 104 -8.57 -11.10 -9.78
C SER A 104 -8.41 -10.10 -10.93
N SER A 105 -8.62 -10.54 -12.17
CA SER A 105 -8.44 -9.70 -13.35
C SER A 105 -9.32 -10.14 -14.52
N TYR A 106 -9.84 -9.17 -15.27
CA TYR A 106 -10.30 -9.40 -16.63
C TYR A 106 -9.08 -9.45 -17.55
N VAL A 107 -8.72 -10.66 -17.98
CA VAL A 107 -7.60 -10.94 -18.88
C VAL A 107 -8.09 -10.89 -20.32
N LEU A 108 -7.48 -10.01 -21.11
CA LEU A 108 -7.65 -9.89 -22.54
C LEU A 108 -6.61 -10.79 -23.22
N LEU A 109 -7.09 -11.71 -24.06
CA LEU A 109 -6.28 -12.71 -24.76
C LEU A 109 -6.46 -12.50 -26.27
N PRO A 110 -5.42 -12.14 -27.03
CA PRO A 110 -5.53 -12.01 -28.48
C PRO A 110 -5.71 -13.39 -29.14
N ALA A 111 -6.48 -13.44 -30.23
CA ALA A 111 -6.63 -14.63 -31.06
C ALA A 111 -5.42 -14.86 -31.97
N GLY A 112 -4.76 -13.78 -32.42
CA GLY A 112 -3.53 -13.82 -33.22
C GLY A 112 -2.29 -13.37 -32.45
N GLU A 113 -1.15 -13.34 -33.14
CA GLU A 113 0.08 -12.76 -32.60
C GLU A 113 -0.04 -11.23 -32.62
N ILE A 114 0.29 -10.60 -31.48
CA ILE A 114 0.36 -9.14 -31.38
C ILE A 114 1.70 -8.74 -30.76
N GLU A 115 2.20 -7.59 -31.18
CA GLU A 115 3.34 -6.95 -30.54
C GLU A 115 2.84 -5.87 -29.57
N TYR A 116 3.01 -6.13 -28.27
CA TYR A 116 2.79 -5.14 -27.23
C TYR A 116 4.06 -5.00 -26.41
N TYR A 117 4.73 -3.85 -26.52
CA TYR A 117 5.96 -3.60 -25.79
C TYR A 117 5.81 -2.45 -24.80
N LYS A 118 5.99 -2.78 -23.53
CA LYS A 118 6.31 -1.83 -22.46
C LYS A 118 7.57 -2.31 -21.74
N PRO A 119 8.44 -1.40 -21.28
CA PRO A 119 9.60 -1.75 -20.47
C PRO A 119 9.20 -2.60 -19.27
N LEU A 120 9.98 -3.64 -18.98
CA LEU A 120 9.81 -4.43 -17.78
C LEU A 120 10.21 -3.56 -16.57
N LYS A 121 9.22 -3.23 -15.74
CA LYS A 121 9.40 -2.45 -14.52
C LYS A 121 8.56 -3.07 -13.39
N SER A 122 9.03 -2.97 -12.16
CA SER A 122 8.24 -3.40 -11.01
C SER A 122 7.19 -2.34 -10.69
N ILE A 123 6.00 -2.75 -10.25
CA ILE A 123 4.99 -1.83 -9.67
C ILE A 123 5.56 -1.03 -8.49
N MET A 124 6.54 -1.61 -7.79
CA MET A 124 7.21 -1.01 -6.64
C MET A 124 8.21 0.09 -7.01
N ASP A 125 8.62 0.18 -8.27
CA ASP A 125 9.57 1.18 -8.76
C ASP A 125 8.87 2.42 -9.33
N LEU A 126 7.53 2.38 -9.44
CA LEU A 126 6.75 3.50 -9.95
C LEU A 126 6.83 4.70 -9.02
N SER A 127 6.90 5.88 -9.62
CA SER A 127 6.88 7.12 -8.86
C SER A 127 5.47 7.38 -8.32
N ILE A 128 5.36 7.75 -7.05
CA ILE A 128 4.09 8.24 -6.50
C ILE A 128 4.04 9.76 -6.69
N ILE A 129 3.18 10.23 -7.58
CA ILE A 129 3.05 11.67 -7.85
C ILE A 129 2.17 12.35 -6.79
N LYS A 130 2.51 13.60 -6.49
CA LYS A 130 1.83 14.37 -5.47
C LYS A 130 0.41 14.72 -5.91
N MET A 131 -0.57 14.20 -5.17
CA MET A 131 -1.96 14.61 -5.21
C MET A 131 -2.38 15.11 -3.83
N PRO A 132 -3.42 15.95 -3.72
CA PRO A 132 -3.94 16.38 -2.43
C PRO A 132 -4.42 15.17 -1.60
N VAL A 133 -3.92 15.04 -0.38
CA VAL A 133 -4.30 13.99 0.58
C VAL A 133 -4.54 14.65 1.92
N SER A 134 -5.73 14.44 2.48
CA SER A 134 -6.08 15.02 3.79
C SER A 134 -5.15 14.52 4.90
N ARG A 135 -4.97 15.33 5.96
CA ARG A 135 -4.10 15.00 7.10
C ARG A 135 -4.46 13.65 7.76
N GLU A 136 -5.73 13.26 7.74
CA GLU A 136 -6.23 11.98 8.27
C GLU A 136 -5.82 10.77 7.42
N ASN A 137 -5.60 11.00 6.13
CA ASN A 137 -5.27 10.00 5.13
C ASN A 137 -3.74 9.89 4.89
N LEU A 138 -2.97 10.87 5.35
CA LEU A 138 -1.50 10.85 5.28
C LEU A 138 -0.85 9.60 5.91
N PRO A 139 -1.34 9.01 7.02
CA PRO A 139 -0.72 7.81 7.59
C PRO A 139 -0.69 6.62 6.62
N PHE A 140 -1.70 6.44 5.78
CA PHE A 140 -1.70 5.40 4.74
C PHE A 140 -0.63 5.67 3.68
N LEU A 141 -0.54 6.92 3.20
CA LEU A 141 0.48 7.31 2.23
C LEU A 141 1.90 7.19 2.81
N ASN A 142 2.09 7.60 4.06
CA ASN A 142 3.36 7.48 4.77
C ASN A 142 3.76 6.02 4.94
N THR A 143 2.82 5.13 5.29
CA THR A 143 3.08 3.69 5.35
C THR A 143 3.65 3.18 4.03
N VAL A 144 3.00 3.49 2.91
CA VAL A 144 3.47 3.08 1.56
C VAL A 144 4.86 3.65 1.28
N LYS A 145 5.09 4.94 1.53
CA LYS A 145 6.40 5.57 1.30
C LYS A 145 7.50 4.94 2.15
N ILE A 146 7.21 4.63 3.42
CA ILE A 146 8.14 4.01 4.34
C ILE A 146 8.51 2.61 3.85
N ILE A 147 7.55 1.75 3.55
CA ILE A 147 7.88 0.39 3.07
C ILE A 147 8.65 0.42 1.75
N LEU A 148 8.29 1.30 0.80
CA LEU A 148 9.06 1.47 -0.44
C LEU A 148 10.49 1.97 -0.18
N TYR A 149 10.68 2.87 0.80
CA TYR A 149 12.00 3.33 1.23
C TYR A 149 12.84 2.18 1.79
N TYR A 150 12.29 1.36 2.70
CA TYR A 150 12.99 0.19 3.24
C TYR A 150 13.34 -0.81 2.14
N ARG A 151 12.43 -1.06 1.20
CA ARG A 151 12.67 -1.95 0.06
C ARG A 151 13.79 -1.45 -0.86
N ARG A 152 13.92 -0.14 -1.04
CA ARG A 152 15.03 0.44 -1.82
C ARG A 152 16.40 0.23 -1.15
N ILE A 153 16.44 0.25 0.19
CA ILE A 153 17.70 0.11 0.94
C ILE A 153 18.10 -1.35 1.11
N TYR A 154 17.13 -2.21 1.40
CA TYR A 154 17.37 -3.57 1.88
C TYR A 154 16.85 -4.65 0.92
N GLY A 155 16.20 -4.27 -0.18
CA GLY A 155 15.71 -5.17 -1.23
C GLY A 155 14.21 -5.52 -1.12
N ASP A 156 13.75 -6.33 -2.08
CA ASP A 156 12.37 -6.82 -2.20
C ASP A 156 12.08 -7.96 -1.19
N ILE A 157 12.12 -7.64 0.10
CA ILE A 157 11.93 -8.59 1.20
C ILE A 157 10.90 -8.13 2.23
N PHE A 158 10.32 -6.94 2.05
CA PHE A 158 9.35 -6.37 2.98
C PHE A 158 7.92 -6.48 2.46
N HIS A 159 7.01 -6.79 3.37
CA HIS A 159 5.57 -6.79 3.17
C HIS A 159 4.88 -6.16 4.39
N LEU A 160 3.59 -5.89 4.23
CA LEU A 160 2.71 -5.37 5.25
C LEU A 160 1.84 -6.48 5.83
N GLU A 161 1.68 -6.44 7.15
CA GLU A 161 0.60 -7.10 7.87
C GLU A 161 -0.28 -6.04 8.54
N HIS A 162 -1.58 -6.25 8.54
CA HIS A 162 -2.53 -5.44 9.30
C HIS A 162 -3.00 -6.23 10.52
N ARG A 163 -2.80 -5.70 11.73
CA ARG A 163 -3.26 -6.35 12.97
C ARG A 163 -3.51 -5.34 14.08
N ASN A 164 -4.23 -5.78 15.11
CA ASN A 164 -4.42 -5.04 16.35
C ASN A 164 -3.37 -5.46 17.37
N VAL A 165 -2.81 -4.50 18.10
CA VAL A 165 -1.79 -4.75 19.14
C VAL A 165 -2.02 -3.86 20.36
N ASP A 166 -1.44 -4.26 21.50
CA ASP A 166 -1.39 -3.40 22.68
C ASP A 166 -0.46 -2.20 22.42
N VAL A 167 -0.96 -0.98 22.57
CA VAL A 167 -0.22 0.27 22.40
C VAL A 167 0.98 0.37 23.35
N LEU A 168 0.88 -0.25 24.54
CA LEU A 168 1.97 -0.28 25.53
C LEU A 168 3.11 -1.22 25.09
N SER A 169 2.85 -2.14 24.15
CA SER A 169 3.88 -3.00 23.55
C SER A 169 4.70 -2.30 22.46
N LEU A 170 4.28 -1.12 22.03
CA LEU A 170 4.95 -0.37 20.97
C LEU A 170 6.18 0.37 21.51
N VAL A 171 7.27 0.29 20.74
CA VAL A 171 8.53 0.96 21.03
C VAL A 171 8.60 2.25 20.20
N PRO A 172 8.58 3.44 20.81
CA PRO A 172 8.72 4.69 20.07
C PRO A 172 10.14 4.82 19.53
N THR A 173 10.27 5.27 18.29
CA THR A 173 11.59 5.55 17.69
C THR A 173 12.00 7.02 17.82
N GLN A 174 11.12 7.89 18.31
CA GLN A 174 11.41 9.29 18.60
C GLN A 174 10.94 9.65 20.02
N PRO A 175 11.70 10.46 20.78
CA PRO A 175 11.39 10.77 22.17
C PRO A 175 10.37 11.91 22.36
N LEU A 176 10.13 12.73 21.34
CA LEU A 176 9.32 13.95 21.44
C LEU A 176 8.13 13.91 20.48
N ILE A 177 6.99 14.44 20.91
CA ILE A 177 5.81 14.70 20.09
C ILE A 177 5.27 16.10 20.35
N SER A 178 4.64 16.74 19.36
CA SER A 178 4.06 18.07 19.53
C SER A 178 2.69 18.05 20.21
N ALA A 179 2.42 19.05 21.04
CA ALA A 179 1.12 19.29 21.68
C ALA A 179 0.02 19.55 20.63
N GLU A 180 0.32 20.33 19.59
CA GLU A 180 -0.61 20.57 18.48
C GLU A 180 -1.00 19.27 17.75
N GLY A 181 -0.03 18.39 17.52
CA GLY A 181 -0.27 17.08 16.95
C GLY A 181 -1.18 16.23 17.85
N LEU A 182 -0.92 16.27 19.16
CA LEU A 182 -1.68 15.51 20.15
C LEU A 182 -3.15 15.97 20.19
N GLU A 183 -3.39 17.29 20.17
CA GLU A 183 -4.73 17.87 20.08
C GLU A 183 -5.45 17.38 18.81
N TYR A 184 -4.78 17.45 17.65
CA TYR A 184 -5.36 17.04 16.39
C TYR A 184 -5.76 15.56 16.36
N TRP A 185 -4.90 14.68 16.88
CA TRP A 185 -5.08 13.22 16.83
C TRP A 185 -5.87 12.65 18.02
N ARG A 186 -6.25 13.49 19.00
CA ARG A 186 -6.95 13.05 20.22
C ARG A 186 -8.20 12.22 19.92
N ASP A 187 -9.01 12.62 18.95
CA ASP A 187 -10.29 11.96 18.64
C ASP A 187 -10.34 11.32 17.25
N LYS A 188 -9.18 11.19 16.60
CA LYS A 188 -9.08 10.63 15.25
C LYS A 188 -8.38 9.28 15.27
N TYR A 189 -8.89 8.37 14.43
CA TYR A 189 -8.34 7.02 14.26
C TYR A 189 -7.65 6.91 12.91
N SER A 190 -6.43 6.39 12.93
CA SER A 190 -5.63 6.06 11.75
C SER A 190 -4.53 5.11 12.18
N PRO A 191 -4.15 4.11 11.36
CA PRO A 191 -3.21 3.09 11.78
C PRO A 191 -1.84 3.67 12.14
N ILE A 192 -1.13 2.96 13.01
CA ILE A 192 0.27 3.25 13.35
C ILE A 192 1.15 2.37 12.47
N THR A 193 2.15 2.96 11.83
CA THR A 193 3.11 2.20 11.01
C THR A 193 4.23 1.72 11.90
N CYS A 194 4.44 0.41 11.97
CA CYS A 194 5.46 -0.21 12.80
C CYS A 194 6.44 -1.03 11.95
N LEU A 195 7.69 -1.13 12.39
CA LEU A 195 8.66 -2.10 11.92
C LEU A 195 8.73 -3.25 12.93
N GLU A 196 8.62 -4.48 12.47
CA GLU A 196 8.87 -5.65 13.32
C GLU A 196 10.35 -6.02 13.33
N TYR A 197 10.92 -6.17 14.53
CA TYR A 197 12.28 -6.66 14.71
C TYR A 197 12.42 -7.40 16.05
N LEU A 198 12.83 -8.68 16.00
CA LEU A 198 12.96 -9.56 17.17
C LEU A 198 11.72 -9.51 18.08
N ASP A 199 10.54 -9.74 17.47
CA ASP A 199 9.22 -9.75 18.12
C ASP A 199 8.80 -8.43 18.79
N LYS A 200 9.50 -7.33 18.50
CA LYS A 200 9.14 -5.98 18.95
C LYS A 200 8.65 -5.12 17.79
N LEU A 201 7.72 -4.23 18.09
CA LEU A 201 7.14 -3.30 17.12
C LEU A 201 7.67 -1.88 17.36
N TYR A 202 8.50 -1.41 16.44
CA TYR A 202 9.10 -0.08 16.48
C TYR A 202 8.25 0.89 15.66
N ILE A 203 7.73 1.95 16.28
CA ILE A 203 6.88 2.93 15.58
C ILE A 203 7.73 3.70 14.57
N LEU A 204 7.39 3.62 13.28
CA LEU A 204 8.02 4.43 12.22
C LEU A 204 7.21 5.68 11.89
N ASP A 205 5.88 5.60 11.98
CA ASP A 205 4.96 6.73 11.87
C ASP A 205 3.79 6.52 12.83
N GLY A 206 3.39 7.58 13.52
CA GLY A 206 2.23 7.57 14.41
C GLY A 206 2.51 7.62 15.90
N HIS A 207 3.68 8.09 16.34
CA HIS A 207 3.99 8.23 17.77
C HIS A 207 2.96 9.07 18.52
N THR A 208 2.53 10.21 17.94
CA THR A 208 1.47 11.04 18.53
C THR A 208 0.13 10.32 18.60
N ARG A 209 -0.20 9.50 17.60
CA ARG A 209 -1.43 8.70 17.59
C ARG A 209 -1.38 7.62 18.67
N ALA A 210 -0.28 6.88 18.74
CA ALA A 210 -0.03 5.87 19.77
C ALA A 210 -0.13 6.48 21.18
N PHE A 211 0.56 7.60 21.41
CA PHE A 211 0.54 8.30 22.70
C PHE A 211 -0.88 8.79 23.07
N ALA A 212 -1.62 9.35 22.11
CA ALA A 212 -3.01 9.75 22.32
C ALA A 212 -3.91 8.59 22.78
N ARG A 213 -3.72 7.39 22.21
CA ARG A 213 -4.46 6.18 22.60
C ARG A 213 -4.07 5.70 23.99
N ALA A 214 -2.77 5.70 24.30
CA ALA A 214 -2.27 5.35 25.63
C ALA A 214 -2.86 6.27 26.72
N LEU A 215 -2.90 7.59 26.49
CA LEU A 215 -3.51 8.55 27.43
C LEU A 215 -5.00 8.26 27.69
N LYS A 216 -5.72 7.80 26.66
CA LYS A 216 -7.15 7.45 26.77
C LYS A 216 -7.40 6.07 27.36
N ARG A 217 -6.34 5.30 27.66
CA ARG A 217 -6.42 3.89 28.09
C ARG A 217 -7.12 3.02 27.03
N GLU A 218 -7.01 3.41 25.77
CA GLU A 218 -7.43 2.62 24.62
C GLU A 218 -6.24 1.76 24.19
N TYR A 219 -6.10 0.60 24.83
CA TYR A 219 -4.87 -0.19 24.70
C TYR A 219 -4.78 -0.94 23.37
N LEU A 220 -5.89 -1.30 22.73
CA LEU A 220 -5.85 -1.99 21.44
C LEU A 220 -5.85 -0.99 20.28
N VAL A 221 -4.80 -1.01 19.47
CA VAL A 221 -4.62 -0.09 18.33
C VAL A 221 -4.31 -0.82 17.03
N GLU A 222 -4.83 -0.28 15.92
CA GLU A 222 -4.53 -0.78 14.58
C GLU A 222 -3.10 -0.43 14.17
N VAL A 223 -2.35 -1.44 13.74
CA VAL A 223 -1.00 -1.29 13.22
C VAL A 223 -0.84 -1.87 11.82
N LEU A 224 -0.12 -1.13 10.99
CA LEU A 224 0.44 -1.62 9.74
C LEU A 224 1.90 -1.97 9.99
N VAL A 225 2.15 -3.28 10.08
CA VAL A 225 3.44 -3.85 10.43
C VAL A 225 4.23 -4.14 9.16
N ILE A 226 5.36 -3.46 9.02
CA ILE A 226 6.38 -3.74 8.02
C ILE A 226 7.22 -4.92 8.52
N LYS A 227 7.15 -6.05 7.82
CA LYS A 227 7.90 -7.26 8.16
C LYS A 227 8.89 -7.60 7.07
N SER A 228 10.09 -7.99 7.48
CA SER A 228 11.10 -8.53 6.59
C SER A 228 11.00 -10.06 6.54
N ALA A 229 11.16 -10.64 5.35
CA ALA A 229 11.27 -12.09 5.16
C ALA A 229 12.60 -12.67 5.68
N VAL A 230 13.57 -11.83 5.98
CA VAL A 230 14.90 -12.21 6.50
C VAL A 230 15.30 -11.33 7.68
N ASN A 231 16.24 -11.82 8.50
CA ASN A 231 16.78 -11.02 9.60
C ASN A 231 17.70 -9.91 9.08
N ILE A 232 17.42 -8.67 9.48
CA ILE A 232 18.19 -7.47 9.09
C ILE A 232 18.51 -6.67 10.34
N SER A 233 19.75 -6.17 10.47
CA SER A 233 20.04 -5.14 11.47
C SER A 233 19.56 -3.78 10.99
N PHE A 234 18.60 -3.19 11.69
CA PHE A 234 18.07 -1.88 11.35
C PHE A 234 18.74 -0.79 12.19
N LYS A 235 19.35 0.21 11.51
CA LYS A 235 19.94 1.37 12.19
C LYS A 235 18.97 2.11 13.10
N ILE A 236 17.68 2.16 12.74
CA ILE A 236 16.66 2.81 13.57
C ILE A 236 16.54 2.11 14.94
N VAL A 237 16.62 0.78 14.98
CA VAL A 237 16.56 0.00 16.23
C VAL A 237 17.77 0.29 17.11
N GLU A 238 18.96 0.37 16.52
CA GLU A 238 20.18 0.73 17.25
C GLU A 238 20.07 2.13 17.86
N THR A 239 19.58 3.11 17.10
CA THR A 239 19.36 4.48 17.57
C THR A 239 18.32 4.52 18.69
N THR A 240 17.19 3.84 18.56
CA THR A 240 16.15 3.74 19.58
C THR A 240 16.71 3.22 20.91
N ARG A 241 17.54 2.17 20.86
CA ARG A 241 18.20 1.63 22.05
C ARG A 241 19.16 2.62 22.70
N LYS A 242 19.95 3.36 21.90
CA LYS A 242 20.86 4.41 22.40
C LYS A 242 20.13 5.56 23.08
N LEU A 243 18.91 5.86 22.63
CA LEU A 243 18.05 6.87 23.24
C LEU A 243 17.33 6.38 24.51
N GLY A 244 17.49 5.11 24.88
CA GLY A 244 16.83 4.53 26.06
C GLY A 244 15.32 4.34 25.90
N LEU A 245 14.81 4.34 24.66
CA LEU A 245 13.38 4.21 24.38
C LEU A 245 12.97 2.74 24.36
N SER A 246 11.94 2.41 25.15
CA SER A 246 11.48 1.05 25.40
C SER A 246 9.96 0.90 25.36
N SER A 247 9.22 1.96 25.65
CA SER A 247 7.76 1.97 25.66
C SER A 247 7.22 3.36 25.28
N ILE A 248 5.93 3.43 24.94
CA ILE A 248 5.27 4.69 24.60
C ILE A 248 5.31 5.73 25.75
N GLU A 249 5.50 5.28 26.98
CA GLU A 249 5.62 6.14 28.18
C GLU A 249 6.91 6.96 28.19
N ASP A 250 7.92 6.55 27.42
CA ASP A 250 9.18 7.27 27.28
C ASP A 250 9.06 8.55 26.41
N VAL A 251 7.90 8.75 25.77
CA VAL A 251 7.62 9.90 24.91
C VAL A 251 7.22 11.13 25.73
N LYS A 252 7.79 12.29 25.40
CA LYS A 252 7.48 13.59 26.01
C LYS A 252 6.73 14.49 25.04
N VAL A 253 5.76 15.22 25.56
CA VAL A 253 5.06 16.27 24.81
C VAL A 253 5.85 17.57 24.89
N VAL A 254 6.08 18.18 23.75
CA VAL A 254 6.68 19.53 23.63
C VAL A 254 5.69 20.47 22.98
N GLU A 255 5.80 21.76 23.29
CA GLU A 255 4.96 22.82 22.70
C GLU A 255 5.19 22.97 21.20
#